data_AF-A0A1D2QUM1-F1
#
_entry.id   AF-A0A1D2QUM1-F1
#
_cell.length_a   1.000
_cell.length_b   1.000
_cell.length_c   1.000
_cell.angle_alpha   90.00
_cell.angle_beta   90.00
_cell.angle_gamma   90.00
#
_symmetry.space_group_name_H-M   'P 1'
#
loop_
_entity.id
_entity.type
_entity.pdbx_description
1 polymer ?
#
loop_
_entity_poly.entity_id
_entity_poly.type
_entity_poly.pdbx_seq_one_letter_code
_entity_poly.pdbx_strand_id
1 'polypeptide(L)'
;MDIKELKIDILKQEIEIVQQKINHFDDLRHRTKQMAVTLWLAAVGVGLTINLQLLLIIAAFVPFPFWVFESVYHKYQEGWSARSTAIQSFIRTGKYKVRGVKDVSLEECLNSPDFGEFPVPDHYAKNTLSKKDHRKRTNVLCNFVKIKKVIFYFPLVIIALLLALVI
;
A
#
# COMPACT_ATOMS: atom_id res chain seq x y z
N MET A 1 -21.87 26.00 16.54
CA MET A 1 -20.74 25.43 15.79
C MET A 1 -20.77 26.06 14.41
N ASP A 2 -19.69 26.77 14.04
CA ASP A 2 -19.60 27.41 12.73
C ASP A 2 -19.53 26.32 11.64
N ILE A 3 -20.13 26.56 10.48
CA ILE A 3 -20.08 25.64 9.32
C ILE A 3 -18.62 25.37 8.92
N LYS A 4 -17.74 26.35 9.13
CA LYS A 4 -16.30 26.20 8.89
C LYS A 4 -15.64 25.21 9.85
N GLU A 5 -15.99 25.26 11.13
CA GLU A 5 -15.50 24.32 12.14
C GLU A 5 -15.93 22.89 11.82
N LEU A 6 -17.20 22.68 11.44
CA LEU A 6 -17.72 21.39 11.00
C LEU A 6 -16.87 20.81 9.84
N LYS A 7 -16.56 21.63 8.83
CA LYS A 7 -15.78 21.17 7.66
C LYS A 7 -14.35 20.82 7.99
N ILE A 8 -13.72 21.60 8.87
CA ILE A 8 -12.39 21.30 9.37
C ILE A 8 -12.40 19.96 10.12
N ASP A 9 -13.42 19.73 10.94
CA ASP A 9 -13.55 18.48 11.68
C ASP A 9 -13.83 17.28 10.77
N ILE A 10 -14.62 17.44 9.70
CA ILE A 10 -14.79 16.42 8.66
C ILE A 10 -13.45 16.10 7.98
N LEU A 11 -12.64 17.10 7.64
CA LEU A 11 -11.32 16.88 7.04
C LEU A 11 -10.36 16.16 7.99
N LYS A 12 -10.36 16.53 9.27
CA LYS A 12 -9.59 15.80 10.30
C LYS A 12 -10.04 14.34 10.39
N GLN A 13 -11.35 14.11 10.44
CA GLN A 13 -11.91 12.76 10.50
C GLN A 13 -11.54 11.94 9.25
N GLU A 14 -11.56 12.54 8.06
CA GLU A 14 -11.10 11.86 6.84
C GLU A 14 -9.61 11.49 6.94
N ILE A 15 -8.74 12.40 7.41
CA ILE A 15 -7.31 12.11 7.61
C ILE A 15 -7.13 10.95 8.60
N GLU A 16 -7.84 10.95 9.73
CA GLU A 16 -7.77 9.90 10.73
C GLU A 16 -8.18 8.54 10.15
N ILE A 17 -9.30 8.48 9.43
CA ILE A 17 -9.77 7.25 8.77
C ILE A 17 -8.75 6.76 7.74
N VAL A 18 -8.22 7.65 6.91
CA VAL A 18 -7.22 7.31 5.90
C VAL A 18 -5.94 6.80 6.56
N GLN A 19 -5.48 7.45 7.63
CA GLN A 19 -4.28 7.05 8.36
C GLN A 19 -4.47 5.70 9.05
N GLN A 20 -5.63 5.45 9.67
CA GLN A 20 -5.96 4.17 10.27
C GLN A 20 -5.92 3.05 9.22
N LYS A 21 -6.43 3.30 8.00
CA LYS A 21 -6.36 2.33 6.90
C LYS A 21 -4.93 2.10 6.41
N ILE A 22 -4.11 3.15 6.30
CA ILE A 22 -2.69 3.01 5.95
C ILE A 22 -1.98 2.13 6.98
N ASN A 23 -2.14 2.42 8.27
CA ASN A 23 -1.52 1.66 9.36
C ASN A 23 -1.98 0.19 9.35
N HIS A 24 -3.26 -0.07 9.06
CA HIS A 24 -3.79 -1.42 8.92
C HIS A 24 -3.12 -2.20 7.77
N PHE A 25 -2.92 -1.57 6.60
CA PHE A 25 -2.22 -2.23 5.50
C PHE A 25 -0.73 -2.44 5.79
N ASP A 26 -0.08 -1.54 6.52
CA ASP A 26 1.30 -1.76 6.97
C ASP A 26 1.40 -2.95 7.93
N ASP A 27 0.51 -3.06 8.91
CA ASP A 27 0.45 -4.22 9.82
C ASP A 27 0.23 -5.52 9.03
N LEU A 28 -0.73 -5.55 8.10
CA LEU A 28 -0.96 -6.71 7.23
C LEU A 28 0.29 -7.09 6.43
N ARG A 29 1.05 -6.12 5.92
CA ARG A 29 2.30 -6.38 5.18
C ARG A 29 3.37 -6.97 6.09
N HIS A 30 3.53 -6.44 7.31
CA HIS A 30 4.49 -6.98 8.27
C HIS A 30 4.14 -8.41 8.68
N ARG A 31 2.88 -8.68 9.00
CA ARG A 31 2.38 -10.04 9.31
C ARG A 31 2.56 -10.99 8.13
N THR A 32 2.29 -10.54 6.91
CA THR A 32 2.47 -11.35 5.69
C THR A 32 3.92 -11.78 5.51
N LYS A 33 4.88 -10.89 5.80
CA LYS A 33 6.32 -11.23 5.77
C LYS A 33 6.72 -12.23 6.84
N GLN A 34 6.23 -12.04 8.07
CA GLN A 34 6.48 -12.97 9.16
C GLN A 34 5.95 -14.36 8.82
N MET A 35 4.70 -14.47 8.36
CA MET A 35 4.11 -15.74 7.93
C MET A 35 4.89 -16.39 6.80
N ALA A 36 5.35 -15.61 5.81
CA ALA A 36 6.17 -16.11 4.71
C ALA A 36 7.47 -16.74 5.22
N VAL A 37 8.18 -16.06 6.13
CA VAL A 37 9.43 -16.54 6.71
C VAL A 37 9.20 -17.78 7.58
N THR A 38 8.17 -17.78 8.44
CA THR A 38 7.85 -18.92 9.30
C THR A 38 7.53 -20.17 8.48
N LEU A 39 6.67 -20.04 7.46
CA LEU A 39 6.28 -21.17 6.62
C LEU A 39 7.43 -21.67 5.75
N TRP A 40 8.23 -20.74 5.21
CA TRP A 40 9.45 -21.08 4.46
C TRP A 40 10.46 -21.83 5.35
N LEU A 41 10.71 -21.34 6.56
CA LEU A 41 11.64 -21.96 7.50
C LEU A 41 11.18 -23.35 7.92
N ALA A 42 9.87 -23.54 8.15
CA ALA A 42 9.29 -24.85 8.43
C ALA A 42 9.50 -25.83 7.25
N ALA A 43 9.22 -25.39 6.02
CA ALA A 43 9.39 -26.22 4.83
C ALA A 43 10.86 -26.60 4.58
N VAL A 44 11.78 -25.63 4.72
CA VAL A 44 13.22 -25.88 4.60
C VAL A 44 13.73 -26.81 5.71
N GLY A 45 13.32 -26.57 6.96
CA GLY A 45 13.72 -27.39 8.10
C GLY A 45 13.31 -28.85 7.95
N VAL A 46 12.08 -29.11 7.51
CA VAL A 46 11.60 -30.47 7.23
C VAL A 46 12.29 -31.08 6.00
N GLY A 47 12.55 -30.27 4.96
CA GLY A 47 13.27 -30.73 3.77
C GLY A 47 14.69 -31.22 4.09
N LEU A 48 15.37 -30.50 4.97
CA LEU A 48 16.71 -30.85 5.44
C LEU A 48 16.71 -32.09 6.35
N THR A 49 15.73 -32.24 7.25
CA THR A 49 15.71 -33.40 8.17
C THR A 49 15.40 -34.71 7.48
N ILE A 50 14.57 -34.69 6.43
CA ILE A 50 14.19 -35.89 5.65
C ILE A 50 15.12 -36.10 4.44
N ASN A 51 16.05 -35.17 4.18
CA ASN A 51 16.90 -35.12 2.97
C ASN A 51 16.08 -35.25 1.67
N LEU A 52 14.92 -34.59 1.62
CA LEU A 52 14.03 -34.66 0.46
C LEU A 52 14.19 -33.41 -0.41
N GLN A 53 14.99 -33.53 -1.48
CA GLN A 53 15.25 -32.46 -2.45
C GLN A 53 13.94 -31.81 -2.96
N LEU A 54 12.92 -32.61 -3.23
CA LEU A 54 11.63 -32.14 -3.73
C LEU A 54 10.95 -31.16 -2.76
N LEU A 55 11.10 -31.37 -1.45
CA LEU A 55 10.50 -30.48 -0.45
C LEU A 55 11.21 -29.13 -0.38
N LEU A 56 12.51 -29.08 -0.65
CA LEU A 56 13.27 -27.84 -0.75
C LEU A 56 12.92 -27.05 -2.02
N ILE A 57 12.67 -27.73 -3.13
CA ILE A 57 12.13 -27.10 -4.34
C ILE A 57 10.75 -26.49 -4.04
N ILE A 58 9.86 -27.22 -3.35
CA ILE A 58 8.57 -26.67 -2.90
C ILE A 58 8.77 -25.48 -1.96
N ALA A 59 9.73 -25.54 -1.03
CA ALA A 59 10.04 -24.44 -0.12
C ALA A 59 10.45 -23.17 -0.89
N ALA A 60 11.15 -23.30 -2.02
CA ALA A 60 11.49 -22.18 -2.90
C ALA A 60 10.23 -21.49 -3.49
N PHE A 61 9.12 -22.21 -3.63
CA PHE A 61 7.85 -21.64 -4.10
C PHE A 61 6.98 -21.01 -3.01
N VAL A 62 7.23 -21.32 -1.73
CA VAL A 62 6.46 -20.78 -0.59
C VAL A 62 6.39 -19.25 -0.56
N PRO A 63 7.47 -18.48 -0.83
CA PRO A 63 7.43 -17.02 -0.80
C PRO A 63 6.50 -16.36 -1.83
N PHE A 64 6.22 -17.01 -2.97
CA PHE A 64 5.49 -16.42 -4.09
C PHE A 64 4.06 -15.95 -3.75
N PRO A 65 3.18 -16.75 -3.13
CA PRO A 65 1.84 -16.29 -2.73
C PRO A 65 1.91 -15.06 -1.81
N PHE A 66 2.84 -15.04 -0.84
CA PHE A 66 3.02 -13.91 0.07
C PHE A 66 3.51 -12.66 -0.65
N TRP A 67 4.38 -12.82 -1.66
CA TRP A 67 4.84 -11.72 -2.50
C TRP A 67 3.70 -11.10 -3.33
N VAL A 68 2.77 -11.93 -3.83
CA VAL A 68 1.54 -11.46 -4.49
C VAL A 68 0.67 -10.68 -3.50
N PHE A 69 0.42 -11.23 -2.30
CA PHE A 69 -0.37 -10.56 -1.27
C PHE A 69 0.23 -9.21 -0.85
N GLU A 70 1.54 -9.13 -0.61
CA GLU A 70 2.20 -7.86 -0.31
C GLU A 70 2.04 -6.85 -1.46
N SER A 71 1.98 -7.32 -2.70
CA SER A 71 1.77 -6.47 -3.89
C SER A 71 0.37 -5.91 -4.00
N VAL A 72 -0.63 -6.68 -3.61
CA VAL A 72 -2.01 -6.24 -3.50
C VAL A 72 -2.16 -5.24 -2.34
N TYR A 73 -1.62 -5.52 -1.16
CA TYR A 73 -1.70 -4.61 -0.02
C TYR A 73 -0.98 -3.28 -0.28
N HIS A 74 0.21 -3.32 -0.91
CA HIS A 74 0.94 -2.12 -1.30
C HIS A 74 0.14 -1.26 -2.28
N LYS A 75 -0.55 -1.88 -3.25
CA LYS A 75 -1.45 -1.17 -4.17
C LYS A 75 -2.53 -0.41 -3.39
N TYR A 76 -3.12 -1.04 -2.37
CA TYR A 76 -4.14 -0.37 -1.58
C TYR A 76 -3.54 0.78 -0.78
N GLN A 77 -2.46 0.51 -0.04
CA GLN A 77 -1.76 1.51 0.77
C GLN A 77 -1.35 2.76 -0.01
N GLU A 78 -0.83 2.63 -1.23
CA GLU A 78 -0.44 3.79 -2.06
C GLU A 78 -1.61 4.70 -2.42
N GLY A 79 -2.81 4.14 -2.64
CA GLY A 79 -4.01 4.93 -2.92
C GLY A 79 -4.42 5.77 -1.71
N TRP A 80 -4.48 5.15 -0.53
CA TRP A 80 -4.79 5.84 0.72
C TRP A 80 -3.70 6.85 1.11
N SER A 81 -2.42 6.49 0.96
CA SER A 81 -1.29 7.38 1.25
C SER A 81 -1.28 8.61 0.35
N ALA A 82 -1.58 8.45 -0.94
CA ALA A 82 -1.71 9.57 -1.85
C ALA A 82 -2.85 10.51 -1.47
N ARG A 83 -4.00 9.97 -1.00
CA ARG A 83 -5.09 10.78 -0.47
C ARG A 83 -4.66 11.56 0.76
N SER A 84 -4.04 10.90 1.74
CA SER A 84 -3.53 11.55 2.96
C SER A 84 -2.57 12.71 2.63
N THR A 85 -1.61 12.46 1.73
CA THR A 85 -0.66 13.48 1.28
C THR A 85 -1.37 14.64 0.58
N ALA A 86 -2.39 14.36 -0.22
CA ALA A 86 -3.16 15.40 -0.90
C ALA A 86 -3.93 16.29 0.08
N ILE A 87 -4.65 15.71 1.06
CA ILE A 87 -5.36 16.48 2.09
C ILE A 87 -4.37 17.31 2.92
N GLN A 88 -3.27 16.70 3.39
CA GLN A 88 -2.23 17.41 4.15
C GLN A 88 -1.61 18.55 3.34
N SER A 89 -1.34 18.32 2.05
CA SER A 89 -0.82 19.35 1.17
C SER A 89 -1.82 20.49 1.01
N PHE A 90 -3.12 20.18 0.84
CA PHE A 90 -4.18 21.17 0.70
C PHE A 90 -4.34 22.04 1.93
N ILE A 91 -4.31 21.45 3.13
CA ILE A 91 -4.35 22.19 4.40
C ILE A 91 -3.12 23.10 4.55
N ARG A 92 -1.93 22.61 4.16
CA ARG A 92 -0.68 23.36 4.32
C ARG A 92 -0.50 24.50 3.32
N THR A 93 -0.82 24.27 2.05
CA THR A 93 -0.60 25.25 0.97
C THR A 93 -1.83 26.11 0.69
N GLY A 94 -2.99 25.73 1.23
CA GLY A 94 -4.27 26.37 0.95
C GLY A 94 -4.75 26.23 -0.50
N LYS A 95 -4.06 25.41 -1.32
CA LYS A 95 -4.35 25.24 -2.75
C LYS A 95 -4.32 23.77 -3.13
N TYR A 96 -5.32 23.34 -3.88
CA TYR A 96 -5.42 21.98 -4.40
C TYR A 96 -5.63 21.99 -5.91
N LYS A 97 -4.80 21.24 -6.63
CA LYS A 97 -4.91 21.07 -8.08
C LYS A 97 -5.92 19.98 -8.39
N VAL A 98 -7.15 20.39 -8.70
CA VAL A 98 -8.17 19.48 -9.22
C VAL A 98 -7.84 19.16 -10.68
N ARG A 99 -8.20 17.95 -11.09
CA ARG A 99 -7.92 17.37 -12.39
C ARG A 99 -8.37 18.28 -13.56
N GLY A 100 -7.43 19.05 -14.10
CA GLY A 100 -7.52 19.68 -15.42
C GLY A 100 -8.39 20.92 -15.56
N VAL A 101 -8.78 21.60 -14.47
CA VAL A 101 -9.74 22.72 -14.56
C VAL A 101 -9.31 23.97 -13.77
N LYS A 102 -9.00 23.88 -12.46
CA LYS A 102 -8.69 25.07 -11.63
C LYS A 102 -7.94 24.69 -10.34
N ASP A 103 -7.14 25.62 -9.80
CA ASP A 103 -6.64 25.53 -8.43
C ASP A 103 -7.78 25.88 -7.47
N VAL A 104 -8.19 24.95 -6.61
CA VAL A 104 -9.19 25.18 -5.56
C VAL A 104 -8.49 25.74 -4.34
N SER A 105 -8.98 26.87 -3.83
CA SER A 105 -8.49 27.44 -2.58
C SER A 105 -9.19 26.83 -1.37
N LEU A 106 -8.50 26.78 -0.23
CA LEU A 106 -9.09 26.33 1.04
C LEU A 106 -10.29 27.19 1.43
N GLU A 107 -10.24 28.49 1.18
CA GLU A 107 -11.33 29.41 1.49
C GLU A 107 -12.58 29.13 0.64
N GLU A 108 -12.41 28.89 -0.66
CA GLU A 108 -13.51 28.51 -1.57
C GLU A 108 -14.14 27.16 -1.17
N CYS A 109 -13.32 26.21 -0.71
CA CYS A 109 -13.77 24.94 -0.15
C CYS A 109 -14.56 25.10 1.16
N LEU A 110 -14.07 25.95 2.08
CA LEU A 110 -14.74 26.19 3.37
C LEU A 110 -16.01 27.03 3.24
N ASN A 111 -16.10 27.89 2.22
CA ASN A 111 -17.27 28.75 2.00
C ASN A 111 -18.35 28.10 1.11
N SER A 112 -18.00 27.10 0.30
CA SER A 112 -18.96 26.37 -0.55
C SER A 112 -19.78 25.35 0.25
N PRO A 113 -21.07 25.12 -0.04
CA PRO A 113 -21.92 24.21 0.75
C PRO A 113 -21.36 22.78 0.84
N ASP A 114 -20.82 22.23 -0.26
CA ASP A 114 -20.45 20.80 -0.38
C ASP A 114 -18.94 20.56 -0.64
N PHE A 115 -18.04 21.29 0.03
CA PHE A 115 -16.57 21.27 -0.21
C PHE A 115 -16.14 21.67 -1.64
N GLY A 116 -17.07 22.09 -2.48
CA GLY A 116 -16.83 22.56 -3.84
C GLY A 116 -16.24 21.47 -4.71
N GLU A 117 -15.15 21.78 -5.40
CA GLU A 117 -14.46 20.80 -6.27
C GLU A 117 -13.45 19.92 -5.51
N PHE A 118 -13.28 20.10 -4.20
CA PHE A 118 -12.40 19.23 -3.41
C PHE A 118 -13.11 17.89 -3.14
N PRO A 119 -12.59 16.76 -3.66
CA PRO A 119 -13.34 15.51 -3.63
C PRO A 119 -13.32 14.93 -2.21
N VAL A 120 -14.42 15.08 -1.46
CA VAL A 120 -14.62 14.52 -0.11
C VAL A 120 -15.93 13.73 -0.10
N PRO A 121 -15.94 12.44 0.28
CA PRO A 121 -14.79 11.58 0.57
C PRO A 121 -14.13 11.04 -0.72
N ASP A 122 -12.79 10.94 -0.74
CA ASP A 122 -12.05 10.21 -1.79
C ASP A 122 -10.92 9.36 -1.21
N HIS A 123 -11.33 8.46 -0.34
CA HIS A 123 -10.53 7.48 0.37
C HIS A 123 -9.41 6.80 -0.43
N TYR A 124 -9.64 6.48 -1.71
CA TYR A 124 -8.68 5.76 -2.56
C TYR A 124 -7.96 6.65 -3.58
N ALA A 125 -8.06 7.97 -3.45
CA ALA A 125 -7.45 8.94 -4.36
C ALA A 125 -7.83 8.71 -5.85
N LYS A 126 -9.06 8.27 -6.13
CA LYS A 126 -9.53 8.03 -7.51
C LYS A 126 -9.76 9.33 -8.26
N ASN A 127 -10.30 10.32 -7.56
CA ASN A 127 -10.57 11.65 -8.06
C ASN A 127 -9.46 12.62 -7.70
N THR A 128 -8.68 12.27 -6.67
CA THR A 128 -7.59 13.09 -6.13
C THR A 128 -6.34 13.06 -7.01
N LEU A 129 -6.07 11.93 -7.67
CA LEU A 129 -4.93 11.75 -8.56
C LEU A 129 -5.36 11.77 -10.03
N SER A 130 -4.42 12.12 -10.92
CA SER A 130 -4.62 11.87 -12.35
C SER A 130 -4.77 10.37 -12.60
N LYS A 131 -5.57 9.97 -13.62
CA LYS A 131 -5.73 8.55 -13.99
C LYS A 131 -4.39 7.85 -14.24
N LYS A 132 -3.41 8.57 -14.80
CA LYS A 132 -2.07 8.05 -15.10
C LYS A 132 -1.27 7.81 -13.82
N ASP A 133 -1.29 8.77 -12.88
CA ASP A 133 -0.57 8.66 -11.62
C ASP A 133 -1.19 7.64 -10.68
N HIS A 134 -2.53 7.60 -10.62
CA HIS A 134 -3.27 6.58 -9.89
C HIS A 134 -2.88 5.19 -10.41
N ARG A 135 -3.01 4.94 -11.73
CA ARG A 135 -2.66 3.65 -12.34
C ARG A 135 -1.19 3.28 -12.09
N LYS A 136 -0.26 4.24 -12.17
CA LYS A 136 1.17 3.99 -11.93
C LYS A 136 1.42 3.52 -10.49
N ARG A 137 0.76 4.13 -9.50
CA ARG A 137 0.90 3.79 -8.08
C ARG A 137 0.16 2.50 -7.69
N THR A 138 -0.98 2.24 -8.32
CA THR A 138 -1.87 1.11 -7.98
C THR A 138 -1.68 -0.11 -8.88
N ASN A 139 -0.67 -0.14 -9.75
CA ASN A 139 -0.41 -1.31 -10.60
C ASN A 139 0.24 -2.44 -9.79
N VAL A 140 -0.44 -3.59 -9.69
CA VAL A 140 0.03 -4.77 -8.95
C VAL A 140 1.32 -5.32 -9.55
N LEU A 141 1.44 -5.39 -10.87
CA LEU A 141 2.64 -5.91 -11.56
C LEU A 141 3.87 -5.03 -11.30
N CYS A 142 3.72 -3.71 -11.42
CA CYS A 142 4.80 -2.79 -11.06
C CYS A 142 5.16 -2.89 -9.58
N ASN A 143 4.16 -3.08 -8.72
CA ASN A 143 4.39 -3.26 -7.29
C ASN A 143 5.02 -4.61 -6.96
N PHE A 144 4.82 -5.66 -7.77
CA PHE A 144 5.44 -6.98 -7.61
C PHE A 144 6.95 -6.90 -7.84
N VAL A 145 7.36 -6.23 -8.92
CA VAL A 145 8.78 -6.08 -9.30
C VAL A 145 9.48 -4.93 -8.54
N LYS A 146 8.83 -4.30 -7.55
CA LYS A 146 9.48 -3.27 -6.74
C LYS A 146 10.69 -3.86 -6.00
N ILE A 147 11.83 -3.18 -6.14
CA ILE A 147 13.14 -3.57 -5.58
C ILE A 147 13.05 -4.04 -4.13
N LYS A 148 12.34 -3.30 -3.26
CA LYS A 148 12.20 -3.64 -1.83
C LYS A 148 11.61 -5.03 -1.57
N LYS A 149 10.73 -5.53 -2.46
CA LYS A 149 10.10 -6.84 -2.31
C LYS A 149 10.95 -7.95 -2.90
N VAL A 150 11.57 -7.68 -4.05
CA VAL A 150 12.56 -8.57 -4.67
C VAL A 150 13.67 -8.85 -3.66
N ILE A 151 14.24 -7.81 -3.04
CA ILE A 151 15.31 -7.97 -2.03
C ILE A 151 14.87 -8.83 -0.84
N PHE A 152 13.59 -8.80 -0.45
CA PHE A 152 13.11 -9.59 0.68
C PHE A 152 12.84 -11.05 0.32
N TYR A 153 12.10 -11.31 -0.76
CA TYR A 153 11.65 -12.66 -1.10
C TYR A 153 12.65 -13.46 -1.94
N PHE A 154 13.43 -12.80 -2.80
CA PHE A 154 14.35 -13.47 -3.71
C PHE A 154 15.46 -14.27 -3.00
N PRO A 155 16.07 -13.77 -1.90
CA PRO A 155 17.04 -14.56 -1.15
C PRO A 155 16.45 -15.86 -0.58
N LEU A 156 15.18 -15.87 -0.15
CA LEU A 156 14.50 -17.07 0.36
C LEU A 156 14.40 -18.15 -0.74
N VAL A 157 14.08 -17.72 -1.97
CA VAL A 157 14.03 -18.61 -3.13
C VAL A 157 15.42 -19.16 -3.45
N ILE A 158 16.44 -18.30 -3.54
CA ILE A 158 17.81 -18.72 -3.84
C ILE A 158 18.32 -19.71 -2.80
N ILE A 159 18.18 -19.41 -1.51
CA ILE A 159 18.69 -20.27 -0.45
C ILE A 159 18.03 -21.65 -0.52
N ALA A 160 16.71 -21.72 -0.69
CA ALA A 160 16.01 -23.01 -0.81
C ALA A 160 16.49 -23.82 -2.03
N LEU A 161 16.74 -23.16 -3.17
CA LEU A 161 17.28 -23.83 -4.37
C LEU A 161 18.73 -24.28 -4.19
N LEU A 162 19.58 -23.47 -3.55
CA LEU A 162 20.96 -23.86 -3.27
C LEU A 162 21.00 -25.07 -2.33
N LEU A 163 20.17 -25.09 -1.28
CA LEU A 163 20.06 -26.24 -0.39
C LEU A 163 19.59 -27.49 -1.14
N ALA A 164 18.65 -27.34 -2.07
CA ALA A 164 18.20 -28.44 -2.92
C ALA A 164 19.29 -28.99 -3.84
N LEU A 165 20.34 -28.25 -4.15
CA LEU A 165 21.46 -28.73 -4.98
C LEU A 165 22.54 -29.45 -4.17
N VAL A 166 22.59 -29.21 -2.86
CA VAL A 166 23.63 -29.74 -1.96
C VAL A 166 23.22 -31.08 -1.34
N ILE A 167 21.92 -31.35 -1.25
CA ILE A 167 21.34 -32.62 -0.77
C ILE A 167 21.06 -33.53 -1.96
#